data_AF-A0A4R0K4T9-F1
#
_entry.id   AF-A0A4R0K4T9-F1
#
_cell.length_a   1.000
_cell.length_b   1.000
_cell.length_c   1.000
_cell.angle_alpha   90.00
_cell.angle_beta   90.00
_cell.angle_gamma   90.00
#
_symmetry.space_group_name_H-M   'P 1'
#
loop_
_entity.id
_entity.type
_entity.pdbx_description
1 polymer ?
#
loop_
_entity_poly.entity_id
_entity_poly.type
_entity_poly.pdbx_seq_one_letter_code
_entity_poly.pdbx_strand_id
1 'polypeptide(L)'
;MRTALPRTLRLLAAGVLLTGAATTTAAASTSSSPAATTAVQAPALPSKVPAGALDATGYWTADKLKNAIPADLPGDARTPAKQGPSGPGGIASKPTAPLGHKLANDIVPSTAGKLFFVDNGLNYVCSASTINNNYKNLIITAGHCVHSGSGGAWHSNIVFAPAYYNGQSGYGLWNWSQARTFNSWMDSSDFTHDQAFVTLQQRNGANLIDAVGGNGLVWGNSQNQPGARIWGWPAEPPYNGEVPYYCDGDTFAWGGSDAALTCSMNGGASGGPWLKDRIDANLGYVFAVTSRRTTSGTPTLLSTPNSADVKTMFDLMTT
;
A
#
# COMPACT_ATOMS: atom_id res chain seq x y z
N MET A 1 5.27 37.55 -106.08
CA MET A 1 4.48 38.79 -105.82
C MET A 1 3.97 38.74 -104.39
N ARG A 2 3.99 39.90 -103.72
CA ARG A 2 3.69 40.12 -102.30
C ARG A 2 2.20 39.85 -101.96
N THR A 3 1.93 39.37 -100.74
CA THR A 3 0.87 39.78 -99.77
C THR A 3 0.86 38.79 -98.59
N ALA A 4 1.28 39.17 -97.38
CA ALA A 4 0.53 39.83 -96.28
C ALA A 4 -0.11 38.82 -95.28
N LEU A 5 0.34 38.89 -94.01
CA LEU A 5 -0.10 38.11 -92.84
C LEU A 5 -1.56 38.38 -92.43
N PRO A 6 -2.13 37.48 -91.61
CA PRO A 6 -2.94 37.91 -90.47
C PRO A 6 -2.49 37.33 -89.11
N ARG A 7 -2.90 38.08 -88.08
CA ARG A 7 -2.71 37.92 -86.63
C ARG A 7 -3.39 36.68 -86.07
N THR A 8 -2.78 36.06 -85.06
CA THR A 8 -3.53 35.39 -83.97
C THR A 8 -2.89 35.65 -82.61
N LEU A 9 -3.75 36.05 -81.68
CA LEU A 9 -3.51 36.59 -80.35
C LEU A 9 -3.30 35.45 -79.34
N ARG A 10 -2.34 35.63 -78.42
CA ARG A 10 -2.04 34.74 -77.30
C ARG A 10 -3.09 34.90 -76.18
N LEU A 11 -3.66 33.80 -75.69
CA LEU A 11 -4.26 33.74 -74.35
C LEU A 11 -3.29 33.00 -73.41
N LEU A 12 -2.89 33.68 -72.34
CA LEU A 12 -2.24 33.08 -71.17
C LEU A 12 -3.30 32.46 -70.27
N ALA A 13 -3.16 31.17 -69.95
CA ALA A 13 -3.88 30.52 -68.84
C ALA A 13 -3.01 30.63 -67.57
N ALA A 14 -3.54 31.28 -66.54
CA ALA A 14 -2.92 31.34 -65.22
C ALA A 14 -3.30 30.07 -64.44
N GLY A 15 -2.32 29.22 -64.15
CA GLY A 15 -2.45 28.07 -63.26
C GLY A 15 -2.35 28.50 -61.79
N VAL A 16 -3.37 28.20 -61.00
CA VAL A 16 -3.37 28.39 -59.55
C VAL A 16 -2.67 27.19 -58.90
N LEU A 17 -1.53 27.44 -58.25
CA LEU A 17 -0.80 26.48 -57.42
C LEU A 17 -1.39 26.47 -56.00
N LEU A 18 -2.04 25.37 -55.60
CA LEU A 18 -2.37 25.10 -54.20
C LEU A 18 -1.15 24.49 -53.50
N THR A 19 -0.50 25.24 -52.61
CA THR A 19 0.53 24.72 -51.72
C THR A 19 -0.12 24.11 -50.48
N GLY A 20 -0.21 22.78 -50.42
CA GLY A 20 -0.60 22.03 -49.22
C GLY A 20 0.53 22.04 -48.19
N ALA A 21 0.32 22.71 -47.06
CA ALA A 21 1.22 22.65 -45.92
C ALA A 21 0.98 21.34 -45.16
N ALA A 22 1.91 20.39 -45.25
CA ALA A 22 1.92 19.20 -44.41
C ALA A 22 2.41 19.59 -43.01
N THR A 23 1.51 19.65 -42.03
CA THR A 23 1.85 19.79 -40.62
C THR A 23 2.34 18.45 -40.07
N THR A 24 3.65 18.32 -39.87
CA THR A 24 4.22 17.21 -39.10
C THR A 24 3.91 17.44 -37.62
N THR A 25 2.89 16.77 -37.10
CA THR A 25 2.67 16.69 -35.65
C THR A 25 3.78 15.84 -35.04
N ALA A 26 4.78 16.48 -34.43
CA ALA A 26 5.73 15.79 -33.58
C ALA A 26 4.94 15.16 -32.42
N ALA A 27 4.87 13.83 -32.41
CA ALA A 27 4.37 13.11 -31.25
C ALA A 27 5.31 13.42 -30.08
N ALA A 28 4.83 14.21 -29.12
CA ALA A 28 5.51 14.38 -27.86
C ALA A 28 5.61 13.01 -27.20
N SER A 29 6.80 12.42 -27.22
CA SER A 29 7.13 11.30 -26.35
C SER A 29 6.99 11.82 -24.92
N THR A 30 5.87 11.49 -24.28
CA THR A 30 5.71 11.63 -22.84
C THR A 30 6.78 10.79 -22.17
N SER A 31 7.90 11.41 -21.83
CA SER A 31 8.85 10.87 -20.87
C SER A 31 8.07 10.55 -19.61
N SER A 32 7.82 9.27 -19.34
CA SER A 32 7.23 8.83 -18.09
C SER A 32 8.10 9.38 -16.97
N SER A 33 7.55 10.29 -16.18
CA SER A 33 8.17 10.67 -14.91
C SER A 33 8.55 9.38 -14.19
N PRO A 34 9.76 9.24 -13.63
CA PRO A 34 10.10 8.05 -12.87
C PRO A 34 8.98 7.80 -11.87
N ALA A 35 8.44 6.59 -11.87
CA ALA A 35 7.34 6.24 -10.99
C ALA A 35 7.75 6.65 -9.56
N ALA A 36 6.89 7.37 -8.84
CA ALA A 36 7.16 7.83 -7.47
C ALA A 36 7.38 6.69 -6.47
N THR A 37 7.35 5.44 -6.93
CA THR A 37 7.47 4.21 -6.18
C THR A 37 8.42 3.25 -6.87
N THR A 38 9.08 2.42 -6.08
CA THR A 38 9.92 1.31 -6.55
C THR A 38 9.35 0.02 -6.00
N ALA A 39 9.53 -1.08 -6.74
CA ALA A 39 9.16 -2.42 -6.28
C ALA A 39 10.35 -3.38 -6.33
N VAL A 40 10.32 -4.37 -5.46
CA VAL A 40 11.25 -5.49 -5.43
C VAL A 40 10.46 -6.80 -5.49
N GLN A 41 10.99 -7.79 -6.21
CA GLN A 41 10.39 -9.12 -6.28
C GLN A 41 11.02 -10.06 -5.25
N ALA A 42 10.21 -10.95 -4.70
CA ALA A 42 10.68 -12.06 -3.90
C ALA A 42 11.46 -13.07 -4.78
N PRO A 43 12.43 -13.80 -4.20
CA PRO A 43 12.94 -15.02 -4.83
C PRO A 43 11.80 -16.02 -5.11
N ALA A 44 11.96 -16.83 -6.15
CA ALA A 44 11.01 -17.89 -6.46
C ALA A 44 10.88 -18.86 -5.27
N LEU A 45 9.64 -19.27 -4.97
CA LEU A 45 9.41 -20.26 -3.93
C LEU A 45 10.04 -21.61 -4.31
N PRO A 46 10.58 -22.38 -3.35
CA PRO A 46 11.06 -23.72 -3.59
C PRO A 46 9.97 -24.62 -4.19
N SER A 47 10.32 -25.51 -5.14
CA SER A 47 9.36 -26.45 -5.73
C SER A 47 8.86 -27.52 -4.75
N LYS A 48 9.50 -27.66 -3.59
CA LYS A 48 9.09 -28.55 -2.51
C LYS A 48 9.07 -27.77 -1.21
N VAL A 49 7.91 -27.74 -0.55
CA VAL A 49 7.78 -27.20 0.80
C VAL A 49 8.44 -28.18 1.77
N PRO A 50 9.36 -27.74 2.64
CA PRO A 50 9.94 -28.62 3.65
C PRO A 50 8.86 -29.20 4.57
N ALA A 51 9.02 -30.49 4.94
CA ALA A 51 8.08 -31.13 5.85
C ALA A 51 8.06 -30.39 7.20
N GLY A 52 6.86 -30.06 7.68
CA GLY A 52 6.68 -29.31 8.95
C GLY A 52 6.97 -27.81 8.86
N ALA A 53 7.26 -27.26 7.68
CA ALA A 53 7.41 -25.82 7.51
C ALA A 53 6.09 -25.07 7.74
N LEU A 54 6.17 -23.90 8.38
CA LEU A 54 5.00 -23.03 8.59
C LEU A 54 4.67 -22.21 7.33
N ASP A 55 5.66 -21.99 6.47
CA ASP A 55 5.57 -21.21 5.23
C ASP A 55 6.29 -21.94 4.07
N ALA A 56 6.07 -21.50 2.84
CA ALA A 56 6.58 -22.20 1.66
C ALA A 56 8.12 -22.17 1.52
N THR A 57 8.79 -21.21 2.15
CA THR A 57 10.26 -21.12 2.13
C THR A 57 10.92 -22.01 3.17
N GLY A 58 10.20 -22.41 4.22
CA GLY A 58 10.76 -23.07 5.40
C GLY A 58 11.61 -22.15 6.28
N TYR A 59 11.65 -20.84 6.02
CA TYR A 59 12.40 -19.89 6.82
C TYR A 59 11.75 -19.67 8.19
N TRP A 60 10.41 -19.53 8.23
CA TRP A 60 9.70 -19.14 9.43
C TRP A 60 9.37 -20.36 10.30
N THR A 61 9.83 -20.29 11.55
CA THR A 61 9.51 -21.26 12.61
C THR A 61 8.68 -20.58 13.69
N ALA A 62 7.98 -21.35 14.52
CA ALA A 62 7.18 -20.81 15.62
C ALA A 62 8.04 -19.92 16.55
N ASP A 63 9.28 -20.36 16.83
CA ASP A 63 10.22 -19.59 17.65
C ASP A 63 10.64 -18.28 17.00
N LYS A 64 10.87 -18.25 15.68
CA LYS A 64 11.20 -16.99 14.98
C LYS A 64 10.04 -16.00 14.99
N LEU A 65 8.81 -16.50 14.80
CA LEU A 65 7.61 -15.65 14.84
C LEU A 65 7.38 -15.09 16.25
N LYS A 66 7.53 -15.93 17.27
CA LYS A 66 7.37 -15.55 18.68
C LYS A 66 8.40 -14.52 19.14
N ASN A 67 9.65 -14.65 18.68
CA ASN A 67 10.76 -13.79 19.08
C ASN A 67 11.04 -12.65 18.08
N ALA A 68 10.12 -12.38 17.14
CA ALA A 68 10.27 -11.29 16.20
C ALA A 68 10.24 -9.93 16.92
N ILE A 69 11.16 -9.05 16.55
CA ILE A 69 11.35 -7.74 17.17
C ILE A 69 10.23 -6.81 16.71
N PRO A 70 9.49 -6.13 17.62
CA PRO A 70 8.52 -5.11 17.22
C PRO A 70 9.21 -4.02 16.42
N ALA A 71 8.77 -3.79 15.18
CA ALA A 71 9.20 -2.63 14.43
C ALA A 71 8.62 -1.37 15.09
N ASP A 72 9.49 -0.43 15.44
CA ASP A 72 9.12 0.90 15.92
C ASP A 72 10.03 1.94 15.26
N LEU A 73 9.48 3.13 15.03
CA LEU A 73 10.20 4.28 14.49
C LEU A 73 10.46 5.28 15.62
N PRO A 74 11.43 6.21 15.48
CA PRO A 74 11.55 7.32 16.40
C PRO A 74 10.21 8.06 16.51
N GLY A 75 9.55 7.95 17.66
CA GLY A 75 8.25 8.56 17.86
C GLY A 75 8.32 10.08 17.79
N ASP A 76 7.18 10.70 17.45
CA ASP A 76 7.04 12.15 17.26
C ASP A 76 7.86 12.78 16.11
N ALA A 77 8.73 12.03 15.41
CA ALA A 77 9.38 12.51 14.18
C ALA A 77 8.31 12.92 13.17
N ARG A 78 8.55 13.97 12.36
CA ARG A 78 7.60 14.51 11.36
C ARG A 78 8.34 14.95 10.11
N THR A 79 7.74 14.73 8.93
CA THR A 79 8.14 15.47 7.72
C THR A 79 7.30 16.74 7.65
N PRO A 80 7.88 17.92 7.33
CA PRO A 80 7.09 19.09 6.99
C PRO A 80 6.03 18.75 5.93
N ALA A 81 4.83 19.32 6.07
CA ALA A 81 3.76 19.08 5.12
C ALA A 81 4.21 19.46 3.70
N LYS A 82 4.27 18.48 2.81
CA LYS A 82 3.95 18.71 1.40
C LYS A 82 2.44 18.96 1.34
N GLN A 83 1.97 19.84 0.45
CA GLN A 83 0.55 20.22 0.38
C GLN A 83 -0.35 18.99 0.61
N GLY A 84 -1.17 19.04 1.67
CA GLY A 84 -2.13 17.97 1.97
C GLY A 84 -3.05 17.74 0.78
N PRO A 85 -3.77 16.61 0.70
CA PRO A 85 -4.55 16.25 -0.49
C PRO A 85 -5.45 17.42 -0.92
N SER A 86 -5.03 18.12 -1.98
CA SER A 86 -5.72 19.23 -2.60
C SER A 86 -6.41 18.69 -3.86
N GLY A 87 -7.41 17.84 -3.64
CA GLY A 87 -8.18 17.24 -4.72
C GLY A 87 -9.33 16.39 -4.17
N PRO A 88 -10.36 16.08 -4.98
CA PRO A 88 -11.43 15.19 -4.54
C PRO A 88 -10.85 13.81 -4.25
N GLY A 89 -11.08 13.31 -3.04
CA GLY A 89 -10.81 11.92 -2.70
C GLY A 89 -11.69 10.95 -3.47
N GLY A 90 -11.39 9.65 -3.35
CA GLY A 90 -12.11 8.62 -4.09
C GLY A 90 -12.01 7.23 -3.48
N ILE A 91 -12.83 6.33 -4.03
CA ILE A 91 -12.81 4.90 -3.73
C ILE A 91 -11.94 4.21 -4.78
N ALA A 92 -10.82 3.64 -4.36
CA ALA A 92 -9.95 2.84 -5.21
C ALA A 92 -10.46 1.41 -5.37
N SER A 93 -10.97 0.83 -4.28
CA SER A 93 -11.60 -0.48 -4.27
C SER A 93 -12.66 -0.57 -3.18
N LYS A 94 -13.65 -1.43 -3.41
CA LYS A 94 -14.73 -1.68 -2.44
C LYS A 94 -14.39 -2.89 -1.55
N PRO A 95 -14.80 -2.89 -0.28
CA PRO A 95 -14.61 -4.04 0.60
C PRO A 95 -15.35 -5.26 0.06
N THR A 96 -14.83 -6.45 0.38
CA THR A 96 -15.44 -7.72 0.03
C THR A 96 -15.30 -8.70 1.19
N ALA A 97 -16.37 -9.46 1.46
CA ALA A 97 -16.36 -10.52 2.45
C ALA A 97 -15.58 -11.75 1.95
N PRO A 98 -15.05 -12.61 2.84
CA PRO A 98 -14.57 -13.93 2.43
C PRO A 98 -15.65 -14.77 1.74
N LEU A 99 -15.25 -15.64 0.82
CA LEU A 99 -16.18 -16.58 0.18
C LEU A 99 -16.61 -17.65 1.19
N GLY A 100 -17.92 -17.93 1.24
CA GLY A 100 -18.48 -19.02 2.07
C GLY A 100 -18.60 -18.71 3.57
N HIS A 101 -18.08 -17.58 4.05
CA HIS A 101 -18.22 -17.12 5.43
C HIS A 101 -19.00 -15.81 5.50
N LYS A 102 -19.99 -15.74 6.39
CA LYS A 102 -20.65 -14.47 6.72
C LYS A 102 -19.75 -13.68 7.65
N LEU A 103 -19.63 -12.38 7.42
CA LEU A 103 -19.03 -11.44 8.35
C LEU A 103 -19.86 -11.46 9.64
N ALA A 104 -19.34 -12.09 10.70
CA ALA A 104 -20.01 -12.09 11.99
C ALA A 104 -18.97 -12.06 13.10
N ASN A 105 -18.75 -10.87 13.69
CA ASN A 105 -18.21 -10.63 15.03
C ASN A 105 -17.02 -11.51 15.47
N ASP A 106 -16.15 -11.91 14.55
CA ASP A 106 -14.93 -12.59 14.94
C ASP A 106 -14.12 -11.63 15.80
N ILE A 107 -13.67 -12.12 16.96
CA ILE A 107 -12.89 -11.34 17.93
C ILE A 107 -11.57 -10.86 17.29
N VAL A 108 -11.12 -11.57 16.26
CA VAL A 108 -9.91 -11.29 15.49
C VAL A 108 -10.30 -10.94 14.05
N PRO A 109 -9.89 -9.79 13.49
CA PRO A 109 -10.23 -9.43 12.12
C PRO A 109 -9.56 -10.36 11.12
N SER A 110 -10.32 -11.07 10.28
CA SER A 110 -9.77 -11.93 9.22
C SER A 110 -8.96 -11.14 8.18
N THR A 111 -9.35 -9.89 7.93
CA THR A 111 -8.73 -9.00 6.95
C THR A 111 -7.47 -8.30 7.45
N ALA A 112 -7.04 -8.53 8.69
CA ALA A 112 -5.82 -7.96 9.26
C ALA A 112 -5.01 -9.03 9.98
N GLY A 113 -3.72 -8.77 10.16
CA GLY A 113 -2.81 -9.76 10.72
C GLY A 113 -1.42 -9.21 11.01
N LYS A 114 -0.57 -10.09 11.54
CA LYS A 114 0.86 -9.80 11.71
C LYS A 114 1.59 -9.92 10.38
N LEU A 115 2.54 -9.03 10.16
CA LEU A 115 3.47 -9.05 9.03
C LEU A 115 4.87 -9.26 9.58
N PHE A 116 5.47 -10.40 9.27
CA PHE A 116 6.83 -10.71 9.69
C PHE A 116 7.79 -10.52 8.53
N PHE A 117 9.00 -10.06 8.82
CA PHE A 117 10.02 -9.81 7.80
C PHE A 117 11.42 -9.88 8.40
N VAL A 118 12.42 -9.93 7.54
CA VAL A 118 13.83 -9.91 7.90
C VAL A 118 14.46 -8.61 7.45
N ASP A 119 15.02 -7.86 8.40
CA ASP A 119 15.84 -6.67 8.16
C ASP A 119 17.22 -6.91 8.78
N ASN A 120 18.27 -6.71 7.97
CA ASN A 120 19.68 -6.87 8.38
C ASN A 120 19.97 -8.19 9.14
N GLY A 121 19.30 -9.27 8.72
CA GLY A 121 19.46 -10.62 9.29
C GLY A 121 18.67 -10.87 10.58
N LEU A 122 17.93 -9.89 11.09
CA LEU A 122 17.07 -10.01 12.26
C LEU A 122 15.60 -10.11 11.86
N ASN A 123 14.81 -10.82 12.67
CA ASN A 123 13.38 -11.01 12.44
C ASN A 123 12.59 -9.89 13.11
N TYR A 124 11.72 -9.24 12.35
CA TYR A 124 10.88 -8.16 12.83
C TYR A 124 9.41 -8.45 12.60
N VAL A 125 8.57 -7.67 13.27
CA VAL A 125 7.12 -7.74 13.14
C VAL A 125 6.48 -6.37 13.05
N CYS A 126 5.55 -6.28 12.10
CA CYS A 126 4.57 -5.24 11.91
C CYS A 126 3.15 -5.86 11.92
N SER A 127 2.18 -5.04 11.58
CA SER A 127 0.81 -5.39 11.22
C SER A 127 0.55 -5.06 9.74
N ALA A 128 -0.48 -5.66 9.16
CA ALA A 128 -0.94 -5.35 7.81
C ALA A 128 -2.42 -5.70 7.66
N SER A 129 -3.01 -5.29 6.53
CA SER A 129 -4.37 -5.70 6.18
C SER A 129 -4.56 -5.98 4.70
N THR A 130 -5.46 -6.89 4.38
CA THR A 130 -5.86 -7.21 3.01
C THR A 130 -6.64 -6.07 2.38
N ILE A 131 -6.29 -5.71 1.16
CA ILE A 131 -6.99 -4.73 0.33
C ILE A 131 -7.55 -5.41 -0.90
N ASN A 132 -8.86 -5.30 -1.12
CA ASN A 132 -9.50 -5.86 -2.30
C ASN A 132 -8.93 -5.23 -3.57
N ASN A 133 -8.53 -6.08 -4.51
CA ASN A 133 -8.13 -5.71 -5.87
C ASN A 133 -8.56 -6.83 -6.85
N ASN A 134 -8.26 -6.66 -8.13
CA ASN A 134 -8.61 -7.67 -9.14
C ASN A 134 -7.82 -8.99 -8.99
N TYR A 135 -6.61 -8.95 -8.40
CA TYR A 135 -5.70 -10.10 -8.26
C TYR A 135 -5.94 -10.92 -6.99
N LYS A 136 -6.73 -10.39 -6.05
CA LYS A 136 -7.16 -11.07 -4.83
C LYS A 136 -6.04 -11.51 -3.89
N ASN A 137 -4.84 -10.94 -4.00
CA ASN A 137 -3.68 -11.31 -3.18
C ASN A 137 -2.86 -10.08 -2.73
N LEU A 138 -3.52 -9.03 -2.23
CA LEU A 138 -2.88 -7.77 -1.90
C LEU A 138 -3.07 -7.41 -0.42
N ILE A 139 -1.99 -6.97 0.23
CA ILE A 139 -2.04 -6.31 1.54
C ILE A 139 -1.48 -4.89 1.45
N ILE A 140 -1.95 -4.01 2.33
CA ILE A 140 -1.35 -2.71 2.65
C ILE A 140 -0.69 -2.77 4.04
N THR A 141 0.44 -2.10 4.17
CA THR A 141 1.21 -1.92 5.40
C THR A 141 1.97 -0.60 5.35
N ALA A 142 2.81 -0.30 6.34
CA ALA A 142 3.66 0.88 6.33
C ALA A 142 4.91 0.67 5.46
N GLY A 143 5.47 1.75 4.92
CA GLY A 143 6.69 1.73 4.12
C GLY A 143 7.88 1.14 4.88
N HIS A 144 8.03 1.50 6.15
CA HIS A 144 9.08 0.97 7.02
C HIS A 144 8.96 -0.53 7.33
N CYS A 145 7.77 -1.11 7.12
CA CYS A 145 7.54 -2.54 7.26
C CYS A 145 7.98 -3.34 6.01
N VAL A 146 8.46 -2.68 4.94
CA VAL A 146 9.02 -3.34 3.75
C VAL A 146 10.40 -2.81 3.34
N HIS A 147 10.83 -1.65 3.84
CA HIS A 147 12.13 -1.05 3.55
C HIS A 147 12.62 -0.18 4.71
N SER A 148 13.90 -0.24 5.10
CA SER A 148 14.45 0.48 6.27
C SER A 148 14.57 2.02 6.12
N GLY A 149 13.90 2.63 5.13
CA GLY A 149 14.00 4.06 4.82
C GLY A 149 15.37 4.50 4.26
N SER A 150 15.72 5.77 4.47
CA SER A 150 16.95 6.41 3.95
C SER A 150 18.22 5.67 4.36
N GLY A 151 19.06 5.33 3.36
CA GLY A 151 20.29 4.57 3.57
C GLY A 151 20.08 3.09 3.91
N GLY A 152 18.82 2.64 3.92
CA GLY A 152 18.40 1.28 4.21
C GLY A 152 18.26 0.40 2.97
N ALA A 153 17.71 -0.79 3.18
CA ALA A 153 17.45 -1.76 2.11
C ALA A 153 16.02 -2.31 2.20
N TRP A 154 15.61 -3.01 1.14
CA TRP A 154 14.41 -3.81 1.14
C TRP A 154 14.50 -4.97 2.14
N HIS A 155 13.40 -5.23 2.83
CA HIS A 155 13.28 -6.37 3.71
C HIS A 155 13.12 -7.67 2.92
N SER A 156 13.48 -8.79 3.55
CA SER A 156 13.39 -10.13 2.94
C SER A 156 12.49 -11.05 3.77
N ASN A 157 12.21 -12.24 3.23
CA ASN A 157 11.37 -13.26 3.87
C ASN A 157 10.04 -12.71 4.41
N ILE A 158 9.42 -11.75 3.70
CA ILE A 158 8.16 -11.15 4.14
C ILE A 158 7.06 -12.22 4.13
N VAL A 159 6.33 -12.35 5.23
CA VAL A 159 5.21 -13.28 5.37
C VAL A 159 4.06 -12.66 6.16
N PHE A 160 2.85 -12.80 5.66
CA PHE A 160 1.63 -12.29 6.28
C PHE A 160 0.87 -13.42 6.99
N ALA A 161 0.38 -13.14 8.19
CA ALA A 161 -0.36 -14.05 9.05
C ALA A 161 -1.74 -13.47 9.37
N PRO A 162 -2.76 -13.68 8.50
CA PRO A 162 -4.11 -13.15 8.72
C PRO A 162 -4.75 -13.77 9.96
N ALA A 163 -5.56 -13.00 10.68
CA ALA A 163 -6.23 -13.43 11.90
C ALA A 163 -5.27 -14.05 12.94
N TYR A 164 -4.08 -13.47 13.12
CA TYR A 164 -3.10 -13.99 14.06
C TYR A 164 -3.60 -13.89 15.50
N TYR A 165 -3.55 -15.01 16.23
CA TYR A 165 -3.94 -15.11 17.63
C TYR A 165 -3.14 -16.22 18.33
N ASN A 166 -2.41 -15.84 19.39
CA ASN A 166 -1.62 -16.73 20.26
C ASN A 166 -0.74 -17.72 19.49
N GLY A 167 0.24 -17.22 18.75
CA GLY A 167 1.19 -18.05 18.01
C GLY A 167 0.69 -18.59 16.67
N GLN A 168 -0.60 -18.42 16.34
CA GLN A 168 -1.22 -19.10 15.21
C GLN A 168 -1.95 -18.13 14.28
N SER A 169 -1.96 -18.44 12.98
CA SER A 169 -2.83 -17.81 11.99
C SER A 169 -3.91 -18.81 11.57
N GLY A 170 -5.18 -18.43 11.70
CA GLY A 170 -6.31 -19.25 11.27
C GLY A 170 -6.30 -19.57 9.77
N TYR A 171 -5.57 -18.78 8.98
CA TYR A 171 -5.49 -18.89 7.52
C TYR A 171 -4.10 -19.29 7.01
N GLY A 172 -3.21 -19.68 7.92
CA GLY A 172 -1.81 -20.01 7.62
C GLY A 172 -0.97 -18.77 7.28
N LEU A 173 0.26 -19.02 6.85
CA LEU A 173 1.22 -17.99 6.46
C LEU A 173 1.22 -17.79 4.94
N TRP A 174 1.25 -16.53 4.51
CA TRP A 174 1.18 -16.12 3.10
C TRP A 174 2.47 -15.40 2.72
N ASN A 175 3.30 -16.05 1.90
CA ASN A 175 4.58 -15.51 1.45
C ASN A 175 4.38 -14.38 0.43
N TRP A 176 5.22 -13.36 0.49
CA TRP A 176 5.24 -12.30 -0.51
C TRP A 176 5.75 -12.75 -1.89
N SER A 177 5.30 -12.05 -2.94
CA SER A 177 5.83 -12.13 -4.30
C SER A 177 6.46 -10.80 -4.74
N GLN A 178 5.89 -9.67 -4.31
CA GLN A 178 6.36 -8.33 -4.63
C GLN A 178 6.06 -7.39 -3.47
N ALA A 179 7.00 -6.50 -3.14
CA ALA A 179 6.73 -5.34 -2.29
C ALA A 179 6.97 -4.05 -3.08
N ARG A 180 6.15 -3.02 -2.81
CA ARG A 180 6.24 -1.70 -3.43
C ARG A 180 6.04 -0.62 -2.36
N THR A 181 6.92 0.38 -2.35
CA THR A 181 6.84 1.57 -1.50
C THR A 181 7.33 2.81 -2.25
N PHE A 182 7.18 3.99 -1.66
CA PHE A 182 7.56 5.25 -2.27
C PHE A 182 9.08 5.49 -2.28
N ASN A 183 9.58 6.11 -3.35
CA ASN A 183 10.98 6.52 -3.43
C ASN A 183 11.30 7.56 -2.35
N SER A 184 10.39 8.47 -2.02
CA SER A 184 10.60 9.44 -0.93
C SER A 184 10.69 8.79 0.45
N TRP A 185 10.04 7.64 0.67
CA TRP A 185 10.30 6.83 1.86
C TRP A 185 11.71 6.26 1.83
N MET A 186 12.09 5.62 0.72
CA MET A 186 13.40 4.98 0.56
C MET A 186 14.57 5.94 0.61
N ASP A 187 14.43 7.15 0.05
CA ASP A 187 15.51 8.10 -0.13
C ASP A 187 15.67 9.03 1.07
N SER A 188 14.56 9.42 1.71
CA SER A 188 14.56 10.45 2.76
C SER A 188 13.75 10.12 4.00
N SER A 189 13.27 8.87 4.14
CA SER A 189 12.37 8.46 5.23
C SER A 189 11.16 9.39 5.37
N ASP A 190 10.59 9.79 4.23
CA ASP A 190 9.47 10.73 4.21
C ASP A 190 8.19 10.07 4.73
N PHE A 191 7.80 10.44 5.94
CA PHE A 191 6.63 9.89 6.60
C PHE A 191 5.29 10.26 5.96
N THR A 192 5.23 11.27 5.07
CA THR A 192 3.99 11.50 4.30
C THR A 192 3.71 10.36 3.32
N HIS A 193 4.73 9.54 3.05
CA HIS A 193 4.74 8.41 2.13
C HIS A 193 5.21 7.11 2.81
N ASP A 194 4.92 6.94 4.10
CA ASP A 194 5.18 5.69 4.83
C ASP A 194 4.04 4.66 4.63
N GLN A 195 3.68 4.40 3.38
CA GLN A 195 2.73 3.35 3.00
C GLN A 195 3.37 2.43 1.96
N ALA A 196 3.02 1.15 2.01
CA ALA A 196 3.46 0.14 1.07
C ALA A 196 2.35 -0.84 0.74
N PHE A 197 2.45 -1.44 -0.45
CA PHE A 197 1.66 -2.61 -0.82
C PHE A 197 2.57 -3.82 -0.99
N VAL A 198 2.04 -4.99 -0.65
CA VAL A 198 2.72 -6.28 -0.87
C VAL A 198 1.75 -7.22 -1.57
N THR A 199 2.13 -7.68 -2.76
CA THR A 199 1.45 -8.82 -3.42
C THR A 199 1.93 -10.10 -2.75
N LEU A 200 0.99 -10.98 -2.44
CA LEU A 200 1.26 -12.27 -1.82
C LEU A 200 1.09 -13.39 -2.85
N GLN A 201 1.85 -14.47 -2.67
CA GLN A 201 1.71 -15.69 -3.44
C GLN A 201 0.38 -16.37 -3.10
N GLN A 202 -0.23 -17.04 -4.08
CA GLN A 202 -1.34 -17.94 -3.80
C GLN A 202 -0.89 -19.07 -2.87
N ARG A 203 -1.78 -19.49 -1.98
CA ARG A 203 -1.53 -20.60 -1.06
C ARG A 203 -2.42 -21.76 -1.44
N ASN A 204 -1.83 -22.90 -1.80
CA ASN A 204 -2.56 -24.10 -2.25
C ASN A 204 -3.57 -23.82 -3.38
N GLY A 205 -3.21 -22.91 -4.30
CA GLY A 205 -4.07 -22.48 -5.42
C GLY A 205 -5.23 -21.55 -5.02
N ALA A 206 -5.35 -21.17 -3.74
CA ALA A 206 -6.33 -20.21 -3.27
C ALA A 206 -5.75 -18.79 -3.23
N ASN A 207 -6.60 -17.81 -3.57
CA ASN A 207 -6.30 -16.40 -3.35
C ASN A 207 -6.59 -16.01 -1.91
N LEU A 208 -5.78 -15.11 -1.37
CA LEU A 208 -5.91 -14.62 0.00
C LEU A 208 -7.27 -13.98 0.24
N ILE A 209 -7.70 -13.08 -0.64
CA ILE A 209 -8.90 -12.26 -0.43
C ILE A 209 -10.18 -13.10 -0.53
N ASP A 210 -10.14 -14.16 -1.32
CA ASP A 210 -11.25 -15.12 -1.36
C ASP A 210 -11.36 -15.88 -0.02
N ALA A 211 -10.23 -16.16 0.64
CA ALA A 211 -10.20 -16.87 1.92
C ALA A 211 -10.54 -15.98 3.13
N VAL A 212 -10.08 -14.73 3.17
CA VAL A 212 -10.15 -13.87 4.38
C VAL A 212 -11.00 -12.62 4.21
N GLY A 213 -11.43 -12.31 2.99
CA GLY A 213 -12.01 -11.02 2.62
C GLY A 213 -10.94 -9.98 2.27
N GLY A 214 -11.38 -8.77 1.98
CA GLY A 214 -10.50 -7.65 1.65
C GLY A 214 -11.16 -6.33 1.98
N ASN A 215 -10.47 -5.46 2.73
CA ASN A 215 -10.94 -4.11 2.97
C ASN A 215 -10.98 -3.32 1.65
N GLY A 216 -11.81 -2.29 1.61
CA GLY A 216 -11.75 -1.29 0.53
C GLY A 216 -10.58 -0.35 0.75
N LEU A 217 -10.14 0.31 -0.31
CA LEU A 217 -9.14 1.37 -0.23
C LEU A 217 -9.76 2.70 -0.64
N VAL A 218 -9.58 3.73 0.17
CA VAL A 218 -9.95 5.12 -0.14
C VAL A 218 -8.71 6.01 -0.07
N TRP A 219 -8.77 7.12 -0.78
CA TRP A 219 -7.68 8.09 -0.90
C TRP A 219 -8.23 9.51 -0.99
N GLY A 220 -7.39 10.50 -0.69
CA GLY A 220 -7.74 11.92 -0.67
C GLY A 220 -8.70 12.30 0.46
N ASN A 221 -8.75 11.49 1.53
CA ASN A 221 -9.54 11.78 2.72
C ASN A 221 -8.81 12.78 3.66
N SER A 222 -9.60 13.58 4.39
CA SER A 222 -9.08 14.49 5.42
C SER A 222 -8.46 13.75 6.61
N GLN A 223 -7.62 14.45 7.38
CA GLN A 223 -7.07 13.93 8.63
C GLN A 223 -8.16 13.66 9.69
N ASN A 224 -9.27 14.38 9.62
CA ASN A 224 -10.41 14.22 10.52
C ASN A 224 -11.41 13.23 9.92
N GLN A 225 -11.55 12.06 10.54
CA GLN A 225 -12.48 11.00 10.18
C GLN A 225 -13.28 10.59 11.42
N PRO A 226 -14.62 10.68 11.38
CA PRO A 226 -15.44 10.24 12.50
C PRO A 226 -15.50 8.71 12.58
N GLY A 227 -15.56 8.17 13.80
CA GLY A 227 -15.80 6.75 14.05
C GLY A 227 -14.77 5.83 13.38
N ALA A 228 -13.50 6.22 13.37
CA ALA A 228 -12.43 5.39 12.86
C ALA A 228 -12.13 4.20 13.79
N ARG A 229 -11.59 3.11 13.24
CA ARG A 229 -10.99 2.01 14.03
C ARG A 229 -9.60 1.71 13.53
N ILE A 230 -8.66 1.59 14.45
CA ILE A 230 -7.31 1.13 14.15
C ILE A 230 -7.17 -0.29 14.66
N TRP A 231 -6.71 -1.22 13.83
CA TRP A 231 -6.30 -2.56 14.24
C TRP A 231 -4.78 -2.69 14.25
N GLY A 232 -4.22 -3.45 15.20
CA GLY A 232 -2.80 -3.75 15.23
C GLY A 232 -2.41 -4.84 16.24
N TRP A 233 -1.17 -5.32 16.14
CA TRP A 233 -0.54 -6.27 17.06
C TRP A 233 0.65 -5.60 17.78
N PRO A 234 0.39 -4.70 18.74
CA PRO A 234 1.45 -4.11 19.55
C PRO A 234 2.21 -5.21 20.31
N ALA A 235 3.52 -5.13 20.35
CA ALA A 235 4.42 -6.18 20.81
C ALA A 235 5.53 -5.69 21.74
N GLU A 236 5.40 -4.48 22.28
CA GLU A 236 6.23 -4.01 23.39
C GLU A 236 5.40 -3.95 24.69
N PRO A 237 6.00 -4.19 25.87
CA PRO A 237 5.31 -4.12 27.15
C PRO A 237 4.48 -2.83 27.30
N PRO A 238 3.22 -2.92 27.78
CA PRO A 238 2.59 -4.09 28.41
C PRO A 238 2.03 -5.13 27.43
N TYR A 239 2.18 -4.93 26.12
CA TYR A 239 1.78 -5.87 25.09
C TYR A 239 2.86 -6.92 24.82
N ASN A 240 2.46 -8.03 24.20
CA ASN A 240 3.36 -9.13 23.85
C ASN A 240 3.24 -9.56 22.37
N GLY A 241 2.41 -8.88 21.58
CA GLY A 241 2.21 -9.17 20.16
C GLY A 241 1.40 -10.41 19.85
N GLU A 242 0.88 -11.14 20.85
CA GLU A 242 0.22 -12.43 20.62
C GLU A 242 -1.24 -12.29 20.19
N VAL A 243 -1.91 -11.19 20.57
CA VAL A 243 -3.33 -10.96 20.27
C VAL A 243 -3.52 -9.59 19.61
N PRO A 244 -4.58 -9.42 18.79
CA PRO A 244 -4.90 -8.12 18.22
C PRO A 244 -5.43 -7.16 19.29
N TYR A 245 -5.18 -5.88 19.06
CA TYR A 245 -5.83 -4.78 19.77
C TYR A 245 -6.47 -3.84 18.76
N TYR A 246 -7.45 -3.08 19.22
CA TYR A 246 -8.02 -1.99 18.45
C TYR A 246 -8.26 -0.74 19.29
N CYS A 247 -8.29 0.40 18.60
CA CYS A 247 -8.69 1.70 19.16
C CYS A 247 -9.82 2.26 18.28
N ASP A 248 -10.92 2.68 18.91
CA ASP A 248 -12.01 3.41 18.24
C ASP A 248 -11.97 4.89 18.63
N GLY A 249 -12.32 5.76 17.70
CA GLY A 249 -12.47 7.19 17.97
C GLY A 249 -12.50 8.05 16.72
N ASP A 250 -12.68 9.34 16.92
CA ASP A 250 -12.55 10.32 15.85
C ASP A 250 -11.08 10.68 15.67
N THR A 251 -10.60 10.67 14.41
CA THR A 251 -9.24 11.15 14.14
C THR A 251 -9.20 12.67 14.06
N PHE A 252 -8.04 13.24 14.36
CA PHE A 252 -7.81 14.68 14.31
C PHE A 252 -6.50 15.01 13.58
N ALA A 253 -6.41 16.22 13.04
CA ALA A 253 -5.19 16.71 12.42
C ALA A 253 -4.08 16.86 13.47
N TRP A 254 -2.90 16.37 13.15
CA TRP A 254 -1.72 16.42 14.00
C TRP A 254 -0.52 16.84 13.18
N GLY A 255 -0.10 18.10 13.32
CA GLY A 255 1.18 18.60 12.77
C GLY A 255 1.46 18.23 11.30
N GLY A 256 1.25 19.16 10.38
CA GLY A 256 1.48 18.89 8.95
C GLY A 256 0.33 18.06 8.36
N SER A 257 0.64 16.94 7.69
CA SER A 257 -0.33 16.10 6.95
C SER A 257 -0.87 14.89 7.73
N ASP A 258 -0.45 14.66 8.96
CA ASP A 258 -0.82 13.48 9.73
C ASP A 258 -2.22 13.57 10.35
N ALA A 259 -2.97 12.47 10.26
CA ALA A 259 -4.05 12.16 11.17
C ALA A 259 -3.49 11.53 12.45
N ALA A 260 -4.20 11.74 13.54
CA ALA A 260 -3.91 11.18 14.85
C ALA A 260 -5.15 10.59 15.50
N LEU A 261 -4.95 9.56 16.33
CA LEU A 261 -5.97 9.00 17.21
C LEU A 261 -5.33 8.57 18.53
N THR A 262 -5.91 8.99 19.64
CA THR A 262 -5.44 8.61 20.98
C THR A 262 -5.57 7.10 21.15
N CYS A 263 -4.43 6.43 21.28
CA CYS A 263 -4.33 4.97 21.26
C CYS A 263 -2.97 4.57 21.84
N SER A 264 -3.00 3.60 22.76
CA SER A 264 -1.79 3.17 23.50
C SER A 264 -1.00 2.06 22.82
N MET A 265 -1.45 1.57 21.65
CA MET A 265 -0.70 0.57 20.89
C MET A 265 0.71 1.12 20.53
N ASN A 266 1.71 0.24 20.54
CA ASN A 266 3.12 0.57 20.38
C ASN A 266 3.80 -0.30 19.29
N GLY A 267 5.13 -0.45 19.34
CA GLY A 267 5.90 -1.17 18.32
C GLY A 267 5.27 -2.51 17.92
N GLY A 268 5.26 -2.83 16.63
CA GLY A 268 4.51 -3.96 16.06
C GLY A 268 3.10 -3.62 15.56
N ALA A 269 2.46 -2.57 16.07
CA ALA A 269 1.18 -2.07 15.54
C ALA A 269 1.32 -1.35 14.19
N SER A 270 2.55 -0.96 13.82
CA SER A 270 2.89 -0.36 12.53
C SER A 270 2.33 -1.13 11.34
N GLY A 271 1.82 -0.42 10.33
CA GLY A 271 1.16 -0.97 9.16
C GLY A 271 -0.27 -1.46 9.37
N GLY A 272 -0.76 -1.48 10.61
CA GLY A 272 -2.14 -1.81 10.93
C GLY A 272 -3.16 -0.84 10.29
N PRO A 273 -4.32 -1.32 9.82
CA PRO A 273 -5.26 -0.49 9.06
C PRO A 273 -6.01 0.50 9.94
N TRP A 274 -6.21 1.71 9.40
CA TRP A 274 -7.16 2.69 9.92
C TRP A 274 -8.41 2.65 9.06
N LEU A 275 -9.49 2.11 9.63
CA LEU A 275 -10.76 1.87 8.96
C LEU A 275 -11.72 3.04 9.16
N LYS A 276 -12.38 3.47 8.08
CA LYS A 276 -13.58 4.32 8.06
C LYS A 276 -14.71 3.66 7.30
N ASP A 277 -15.92 4.24 7.41
CA ASP A 277 -17.15 3.76 6.76
C ASP A 277 -17.30 2.24 6.88
N ARG A 278 -17.17 1.74 8.11
CA ARG A 278 -17.13 0.30 8.36
C ARG A 278 -18.48 -0.34 8.06
N ILE A 279 -18.45 -1.47 7.38
CA ILE A 279 -19.62 -2.30 7.09
C ILE A 279 -19.96 -3.16 8.32
N ASP A 280 -18.93 -3.56 9.07
CA ASP A 280 -19.04 -4.23 10.37
C ASP A 280 -17.84 -3.85 11.29
N ALA A 281 -17.60 -4.60 12.36
CA ALA A 281 -16.51 -4.35 13.30
C ALA A 281 -15.09 -4.45 12.70
N ASN A 282 -14.92 -5.24 11.63
CA ASN A 282 -13.64 -5.73 11.11
C ASN A 282 -13.46 -5.45 9.60
N LEU A 283 -14.50 -5.00 8.90
CA LEU A 283 -14.46 -4.71 7.47
C LEU A 283 -14.90 -3.27 7.17
N GLY A 284 -14.08 -2.54 6.43
CA GLY A 284 -14.37 -1.17 6.01
C GLY A 284 -13.42 -0.67 4.93
N TYR A 285 -13.27 0.64 4.86
CA TYR A 285 -12.33 1.29 3.94
C TYR A 285 -11.08 1.74 4.69
N VAL A 286 -9.91 1.28 4.24
CA VAL A 286 -8.61 1.73 4.75
C VAL A 286 -8.31 3.10 4.16
N PHE A 287 -8.20 4.11 5.02
CA PHE A 287 -7.82 5.47 4.63
C PHE A 287 -6.41 5.85 5.09
N ALA A 288 -5.79 5.06 5.97
CA ALA A 288 -4.42 5.23 6.44
C ALA A 288 -3.91 3.91 7.04
N VAL A 289 -2.62 3.83 7.33
CA VAL A 289 -2.00 2.71 8.07
C VAL A 289 -1.14 3.25 9.20
N THR A 290 -1.08 2.60 10.36
CA THR A 290 -0.28 3.06 11.50
C THR A 290 1.18 3.24 11.06
N SER A 291 1.70 4.46 11.11
CA SER A 291 3.08 4.75 10.72
C SER A 291 3.96 4.88 11.97
N ARG A 292 3.50 5.67 12.93
CA ARG A 292 4.28 6.06 14.11
C ARG A 292 3.38 6.27 15.32
N ARG A 293 4.00 6.54 16.47
CA ARG A 293 3.33 6.92 17.71
C ARG A 293 3.99 8.12 18.36
N THR A 294 3.31 8.72 19.33
CA THR A 294 3.92 9.63 20.27
C THR A 294 4.77 8.87 21.29
N THR A 295 5.92 9.43 21.66
CA THR A 295 6.82 8.90 22.70
C THR A 295 6.79 9.71 23.99
N SER A 296 6.11 10.85 23.95
CA SER A 296 5.86 11.70 25.10
C SER A 296 4.41 12.20 25.12
N GLY A 297 3.91 12.58 26.30
CA GLY A 297 2.53 13.02 26.46
C GLY A 297 1.50 11.91 26.28
N THR A 298 0.33 12.25 25.75
CA THR A 298 -0.78 11.31 25.55
C THR A 298 -0.43 10.29 24.45
N PRO A 299 -0.47 8.97 24.74
CA PRO A 299 -0.23 7.94 23.74
C PRO A 299 -1.20 8.09 22.55
N THR A 300 -0.62 8.28 21.37
CA THR A 300 -1.36 8.61 20.16
C THR A 300 -0.68 7.94 18.98
N LEU A 301 -1.46 7.26 18.14
CA LEU A 301 -0.97 6.74 16.86
C LEU A 301 -1.09 7.82 15.78
N LEU A 302 -0.13 7.82 14.86
CA LEU A 302 0.05 8.84 13.83
C LEU A 302 0.16 8.19 12.45
N SER A 303 -0.47 8.80 11.46
CA SER A 303 -0.37 8.38 10.07
C SER A 303 -0.78 9.49 9.10
N THR A 304 -0.12 9.60 7.95
CA THR A 304 -0.62 10.42 6.86
C THR A 304 -1.73 9.65 6.10
N PRO A 305 -2.94 10.23 5.92
CA PRO A 305 -3.99 9.63 5.12
C PRO A 305 -3.55 9.34 3.69
N ASN A 306 -4.09 8.27 3.10
CA ASN A 306 -3.82 7.84 1.74
C ASN A 306 -4.04 8.99 0.74
N SER A 307 -2.98 9.38 0.04
CA SER A 307 -3.01 10.43 -0.98
C SER A 307 -3.36 9.87 -2.37
N ALA A 308 -3.45 10.75 -3.37
CA ALA A 308 -3.51 10.34 -4.78
C ALA A 308 -2.30 9.49 -5.22
N ASP A 309 -1.15 9.68 -4.57
CA ASP A 309 0.06 8.90 -4.84
C ASP A 309 -0.11 7.45 -4.33
N VAL A 310 -0.81 7.24 -3.19
CA VAL A 310 -1.16 5.89 -2.72
C VAL A 310 -2.11 5.20 -3.69
N LYS A 311 -3.07 5.93 -4.28
CA LYS A 311 -3.90 5.39 -5.35
C LYS A 311 -3.07 5.03 -6.58
N THR A 312 -2.16 5.90 -7.00
CA THR A 312 -1.26 5.61 -8.12
C THR A 312 -0.42 4.36 -7.85
N MET A 313 0.09 4.19 -6.63
CA MET A 313 0.80 2.98 -6.22
C MET A 313 -0.09 1.74 -6.26
N PHE A 314 -1.34 1.84 -5.78
CA PHE A 314 -2.33 0.76 -5.83
C PHE A 314 -2.62 0.31 -7.27
N ASP A 315 -2.76 1.24 -8.21
CA ASP A 315 -3.02 0.93 -9.62
C ASP A 315 -1.85 0.18 -10.29
N LEU A 316 -0.64 0.28 -9.74
CA LEU A 316 0.52 -0.50 -10.19
C LEU A 316 0.53 -1.93 -9.61
N MET A 317 -0.31 -2.24 -8.62
CA MET A 317 -0.40 -3.57 -8.00
C MET A 317 -1.36 -4.48 -8.79
N THR A 318 -1.03 -4.65 -10.07
CA THR A 318 -1.84 -5.35 -11.07
C THR A 318 -1.20 -6.65 -11.58
N THR A 319 -0.44 -7.36 -10.74
CA THR A 319 0.08 -8.70 -11.08
C THR A 319 0.25 -9.52 -9.83
#